data_AF-A0A350R6V6-F1
#
_entry.id   AF-A0A350R6V6-F1
#
_cell.length_a   1.000
_cell.length_b   1.000
_cell.length_c   1.000
_cell.angle_alpha   90.00
_cell.angle_beta   90.00
_cell.angle_gamma   90.00
#
_symmetry.space_group_name_H-M   'P 1'
#
loop_
_entity.id
_entity.type
_entity.pdbx_description
1 polymer ?
#
loop_
_entity_poly.entity_id
_entity_poly.type
_entity_poly.pdbx_seq_one_letter_code
_entity_poly.pdbx_strand_id
1 'polypeptide(L)' 'MFAANNYWSSTTNSNATQNSWNTNQNNGNTNNNTKTNNNSVRCVR' A
#
# COMPACT_ATOMS: atom_id res chain seq x y z
N MET A 1 14.75 14.41 1.21
CA MET A 1 13.54 13.61 1.52
C MET A 1 13.79 12.18 1.09
N PHE A 2 13.64 11.20 1.97
CA PHE A 2 13.69 9.78 1.56
C PHE A 2 12.34 9.40 0.96
N ALA A 3 12.36 8.68 -0.16
CA ALA A 3 11.15 8.11 -0.73
C ALA A 3 10.55 7.09 0.25
N ALA A 4 9.23 7.06 0.37
CA ALA A 4 8.57 6.00 1.11
C ALA A 4 8.78 4.65 0.41
N ASN A 5 8.69 3.57 1.18
CA ASN A 5 8.89 2.22 0.65
C ASN A 5 7.55 1.52 0.40
N ASN A 6 6.57 1.71 1.29
CA ASN A 6 5.23 1.13 1.12
C ASN A 6 4.28 2.17 0.52
N TYR A 7 3.65 1.80 -0.59
CA TYR A 7 2.64 2.62 -1.25
C TYR A 7 1.30 1.91 -1.32
N TRP A 8 0.23 2.63 -0.97
CA TRP A 8 -1.13 2.15 -1.14
C TRP A 8 -1.48 1.92 -2.62
N SER A 9 -2.26 0.87 -2.86
CA SER A 9 -3.04 0.65 -4.07
C SER A 9 -4.48 1.13 -3.86
N SER A 10 -5.20 1.43 -4.93
CA SER A 10 -6.64 1.75 -4.88
C SER A 10 -7.52 0.51 -4.61
N THR A 11 -6.92 -0.68 -4.53
CA THR A 11 -7.66 -1.94 -4.37
C THR A 11 -7.89 -2.27 -2.88
N THR A 12 -9.15 -2.40 -2.48
CA THR A 12 -9.54 -2.96 -1.17
C THR A 12 -9.38 -4.48 -1.19
N ASN A 13 -8.93 -5.08 -0.08
CA ASN A 13 -8.87 -6.54 0.04
C ASN A 13 -10.31 -7.09 0.19
N SER A 14 -10.73 -7.97 -0.73
CA SER A 14 -12.08 -8.57 -0.72
C SER A 14 -12.36 -9.44 0.49
N ASN A 15 -11.33 -10.09 1.03
CA ASN A 15 -11.47 -11.01 2.17
C ASN A 15 -11.49 -10.25 3.51
N ALA A 16 -11.02 -9.01 3.53
CA ALA A 16 -10.98 -8.14 4.70
C ALA A 16 -11.11 -6.69 4.26
N THR A 17 -12.34 -6.18 4.19
CA THR A 17 -12.65 -4.86 3.61
C THR A 17 -12.08 -3.67 4.40
N GLN A 18 -11.62 -3.91 5.63
CA GLN A 18 -10.85 -2.97 6.43
C GLN A 18 -9.39 -2.81 5.94
N ASN A 19 -8.93 -3.72 5.09
CA ASN A 19 -7.57 -3.73 4.54
C ASN A 19 -7.54 -3.23 3.10
N SER A 20 -6.40 -2.69 2.69
CA SER A 20 -6.08 -2.33 1.32
C SER A 20 -4.74 -2.93 0.91
N TRP A 21 -4.57 -3.20 -0.38
CA TRP A 21 -3.31 -3.68 -0.92
C TRP A 21 -2.25 -2.56 -0.95
N ASN A 22 -1.00 -2.92 -0.73
CA ASN A 22 0.15 -2.03 -0.84
C ASN A 22 1.34 -2.76 -1.48
N THR A 23 2.20 -1.98 -2.12
CA THR A 23 3.45 -2.48 -2.72
C THR A 23 4.63 -1.89 -1.99
N ASN A 24 5.61 -2.73 -1.66
CA ASN A 24 6.89 -2.33 -1.09
C ASN A 24 7.93 -2.16 -2.21
N GLN A 25 8.40 -0.93 -2.43
CA GLN A 25 9.38 -0.59 -3.46
C GLN A 25 10.82 -0.98 -3.08
N ASN A 26 11.10 -1.35 -1.83
CA ASN A 26 12.42 -1.87 -1.46
C ASN A 26 12.70 -3.26 -2.02
N ASN A 27 11.66 -4.09 -2.15
CA ASN A 27 11.81 -5.50 -2.49
C ASN A 27 10.71 -6.05 -3.44
N GLY A 28 9.83 -5.18 -3.94
CA GLY A 28 8.74 -5.55 -4.84
C GLY A 28 7.60 -6.33 -4.19
N ASN A 29 7.61 -6.53 -2.86
CA ASN A 29 6.60 -7.33 -2.19
C ASN A 29 5.21 -6.69 -2.27
N THR A 30 4.17 -7.51 -2.46
CA THR A 30 2.77 -7.09 -2.36
C THR A 30 2.19 -7.58 -1.05
N ASN A 31 1.61 -6.68 -0.27
CA ASN A 31 1.03 -6.98 1.04
C ASN A 31 -0.35 -6.30 1.19
N ASN A 32 -1.11 -6.63 2.23
CA ASN A 32 -2.30 -5.88 2.61
C ASN A 32 -2.24 -5.48 4.09
N ASN A 33 -2.63 -4.22 4.37
CA ASN A 33 -2.63 -3.66 5.72
C ASN A 33 -3.99 -3.01 5.99
N THR A 34 -4.36 -2.88 7.26
CA THR A 34 -5.52 -2.09 7.69
C THR A 34 -5.39 -0.66 7.16
N LYS A 35 -6.50 -0.07 6.68
CA LYS A 35 -6.58 1.28 6.08
C LYS A 35 -6.08 2.41 6.99
N THR A 36 -5.87 2.15 8.28
CA THR A 36 -5.29 3.08 9.26
C THR A 36 -3.77 3.03 9.37
N ASN A 37 -3.09 2.14 8.64
CA ASN A 37 -1.62 2.05 8.64
C ASN A 37 -0.97 3.21 7.88
N ASN A 38 0.26 3.54 8.27
CA ASN A 38 1.06 4.59 7.64
C ASN A 38 1.78 4.07 6.38
N ASN A 39 1.08 4.03 5.23
CA ASN A 39 1.71 3.90 3.92
C ASN A 39 1.53 5.19 3.12
N SER A 40 2.43 5.45 2.17
CA SER A 40 2.35 6.63 1.31
C SER A 40 1.42 6.43 0.12
N VAL A 41 0.94 7.52 -0.45
CA VAL A 41 0.25 7.53 -1.74
C VAL A 41 1.21 8.04 -2.82
N ARG A 42 1.05 7.55 -4.04
CA ARG A 42 1.77 8.06 -5.22
C ARG A 42 0.81 8.14 -6.39
N CYS A 43 0.92 9.23 -7.15
CA CYS A 43 0.22 9.34 -8.43
C CYS A 43 0.99 8.52 -9.48
N VAL A 44 0.26 7.81 -10.34
CA VAL A 44 0.80 7.10 -11.49
C VAL A 44 0.25 7.79 -12.75
N ARG A 45 1.05 7.87 -13.80
CA ARG A 45 0.70 8.54 -15.07
C ARG A 45 0.47 7.51 -16.17
#